data_AF-A0A829ZX15-F1
#
_entry.id   AF-A0A829ZX15-F1
#
_cell.length_a   1.000
_cell.length_b   1.000
_cell.length_c   1.000
_cell.angle_alpha   90.00
_cell.angle_beta   90.00
_cell.angle_gamma   90.00
#
_symmetry.space_group_name_H-M   'P 1'
#
loop_
_entity.id
_entity.type
_entity.pdbx_description
1 polymer ?
#
loop_
_entity_poly.entity_id
_entity_poly.type
_entity_poly.pdbx_seq_one_letter_code
_entity_poly.pdbx_strand_id
1 'polypeptide(L)'
;MPIPGMDDKAMASDCLASQKFLASSYNHAITECANDSLLRDFFSVYQDEQNYLKMVFNAMQTHGWYNLQMANTQDINQVHQQLRQESTKLQTQAGMGPSPGVYPGQGISPGQMGPGGF
;
A
#
# COMPACT_ATOMS: atom_id res chain seq x y z
N MET A 1 39.73 16.45 16.01
CA MET A 1 39.29 16.40 17.41
C MET A 1 37.92 15.75 17.44
N PRO A 2 37.66 14.74 18.27
CA PRO A 2 36.30 14.19 18.43
C PRO A 2 35.39 15.26 19.03
N ILE A 3 34.15 15.37 18.53
CA ILE A 3 33.14 16.26 19.12
C ILE A 3 32.59 15.55 20.37
N PRO A 4 32.71 16.11 21.58
CA PRO A 4 32.23 15.46 22.79
C PRO A 4 30.73 15.14 22.68
N GLY A 5 30.37 13.85 22.81
CA GLY A 5 28.97 13.39 22.76
C GLY A 5 28.45 12.95 21.39
N MET A 6 29.26 13.03 20.32
CA MET A 6 28.92 12.53 18.99
C MET A 6 29.78 11.33 18.66
N ASP A 7 29.30 10.13 19.04
CA ASP A 7 29.92 8.88 18.60
C ASP A 7 29.49 8.54 17.17
N ASP A 8 30.21 7.64 16.51
CA ASP A 8 29.94 7.25 15.12
C ASP A 8 28.50 6.75 14.93
N LYS A 9 27.94 6.11 15.97
CA LYS A 9 26.55 5.66 15.98
C LYS A 9 25.57 6.83 15.99
N ALA A 10 25.79 7.86 16.79
CA ALA A 10 24.99 9.07 16.82
C ALA A 10 25.07 9.82 15.49
N MET A 11 26.27 9.94 14.90
CA MET A 11 26.45 10.53 13.57
C MET A 11 25.70 9.75 12.48
N ALA A 12 25.81 8.42 12.48
CA ALA A 12 25.10 7.58 11.52
C ALA A 12 23.58 7.64 11.71
N SER A 13 23.11 7.73 12.96
CA SER A 13 21.68 7.87 13.28
C SER A 13 21.11 9.20 12.80
N ASP A 14 21.83 10.30 13.00
CA ASP A 14 21.47 11.63 12.51
C ASP A 14 21.45 11.68 10.98
N CYS A 15 22.47 11.08 10.35
CA CYS A 15 22.53 10.93 8.89
C CYS A 15 21.32 10.14 8.36
N LEU A 16 20.98 9.01 9.00
CA LEU A 16 19.82 8.20 8.61
C LEU A 16 18.50 8.97 8.76
N ALA A 17 18.34 9.74 9.83
CA ALA A 17 17.15 10.56 10.04
C ALA A 17 17.02 11.65 8.96
N SER A 18 18.12 12.34 8.65
CA SER A 18 18.19 13.36 7.60
C SER A 18 17.84 12.78 6.22
N GLN A 19 18.38 11.61 5.89
CA GLN A 19 18.10 10.90 4.64
C GLN A 19 16.62 10.50 4.51
N LYS A 20 15.99 10.02 5.59
CA LYS A 20 14.54 9.74 5.60
C LYS A 20 13.70 11.00 5.40
N PHE A 21 14.11 12.12 6.00
CA PHE A 21 13.44 13.41 5.84
C PHE A 21 13.51 13.92 4.40
N LEU A 22 14.70 13.84 3.76
CA LEU A 22 14.88 14.21 2.35
C LEU A 22 14.01 13.34 1.44
N ALA A 23 14.04 12.02 1.62
CA ALA A 23 13.21 11.09 0.86
C ALA A 23 11.71 11.44 0.95
N SER A 24 11.20 11.74 2.15
CA SER A 24 9.80 12.16 2.33
C SER A 24 9.48 13.49 1.63
N SER A 25 10.41 14.46 1.72
CA SER A 25 10.23 15.79 1.12
C SER A 25 10.20 15.71 -0.41
N TYR A 26 11.09 14.92 -1.01
CA TYR A 26 11.08 14.70 -2.46
C TYR A 26 9.83 13.94 -2.92
N ASN A 27 9.33 12.98 -2.12
CA ASN A 27 8.08 12.29 -2.46
C ASN A 27 6.91 13.29 -2.55
N HIS A 28 6.76 14.19 -1.57
CA HIS A 28 5.78 15.27 -1.64
C HIS A 28 5.96 16.15 -2.89
N ALA A 29 7.19 16.60 -3.15
CA ALA A 29 7.49 17.44 -4.31
C ALA A 29 7.13 16.75 -5.63
N ILE A 30 7.44 15.46 -5.78
CA ILE A 30 7.10 14.65 -6.95
C ILE A 30 5.59 14.53 -7.12
N THR A 31 4.85 14.27 -6.04
CA THR A 31 3.39 14.10 -6.11
C THR A 31 2.63 15.37 -6.45
N GLU A 32 3.21 16.54 -6.17
CA GLU A 32 2.56 17.85 -6.34
C GLU A 32 3.13 18.67 -7.51
N CYS A 33 4.15 18.16 -8.21
CA CYS A 33 4.79 18.88 -9.32
C CYS A 33 3.95 18.79 -10.60
N ALA A 34 3.57 19.95 -11.15
CA ALA A 34 2.82 20.05 -12.40
C ALA A 34 3.71 20.18 -13.66
N ASN A 35 5.02 20.37 -13.51
CA ASN A 35 5.94 20.55 -14.62
C ASN A 35 6.76 19.26 -14.86
N ASP A 36 6.60 18.65 -16.04
CA ASP A 36 7.22 17.36 -16.35
C ASP A 36 8.76 17.37 -16.34
N SER A 37 9.39 18.49 -16.73
CA SER A 37 10.85 18.60 -16.71
C SER A 37 11.36 18.63 -15.27
N LEU A 38 10.74 19.47 -14.43
CA LEU A 38 11.09 19.58 -13.02
C LEU A 38 10.77 18.29 -12.24
N LEU A 39 9.67 17.63 -12.58
CA LEU A 39 9.31 16.31 -12.06
C LEU A 39 10.43 15.30 -12.34
N ARG A 40 10.96 15.28 -13.57
CA ARG A 40 12.08 14.42 -13.95
C ARG A 40 13.34 14.69 -13.13
N ASP A 41 13.64 15.97 -12.88
CA ASP A 41 14.78 16.37 -12.06
C ASP A 41 14.60 15.90 -10.61
N PHE A 42 13.41 16.09 -10.03
CA PHE A 42 13.09 15.57 -8.69
C PHE A 42 13.21 14.05 -8.61
N PHE A 43 12.74 13.31 -9.61
CA PHE A 43 12.92 11.86 -9.66
C PHE A 43 14.39 11.44 -9.67
N SER A 44 15.22 12.16 -10.44
CA SER A 44 16.66 11.87 -10.47
C SER A 44 17.29 12.02 -9.08
N VAL A 45 17.04 13.16 -8.41
CA VAL A 45 17.61 13.40 -7.08
C VAL A 45 17.02 12.45 -6.05
N TYR A 46 15.72 12.19 -6.12
CA TYR A 46 15.06 11.22 -5.24
C TYR A 46 15.69 9.83 -5.34
N GLN A 47 16.03 9.38 -6.54
CA GLN A 47 16.70 8.09 -6.72
C GLN A 47 18.09 8.06 -6.06
N ASP A 48 18.84 9.15 -6.14
CA ASP A 48 20.14 9.27 -5.46
C ASP A 48 19.98 9.25 -3.93
N GLU A 49 19.03 9.99 -3.38
CA GLU A 49 18.73 9.98 -1.94
C GLU A 49 18.29 8.58 -1.46
N GLN A 50 17.51 7.85 -2.24
CA GLN A 50 17.16 6.46 -1.89
C GLN A 50 18.40 5.55 -1.83
N ASN A 51 19.35 5.74 -2.75
CA ASN A 51 20.60 5.00 -2.74
C ASN A 51 21.44 5.34 -1.49
N TYR A 52 21.56 6.63 -1.15
CA TYR A 52 22.28 7.06 0.05
C TYR A 52 21.62 6.56 1.34
N LEU A 53 20.29 6.67 1.45
CA LEU A 53 19.52 6.11 2.56
C LEU A 53 19.81 4.61 2.71
N LYS A 54 19.84 3.85 1.60
CA LYS A 54 20.13 2.42 1.63
C LYS A 54 21.58 2.12 2.06
N MET A 55 22.54 2.93 1.62
CA MET A 55 23.94 2.80 2.03
C MET A 55 24.11 3.03 3.53
N VAL A 56 23.55 4.12 4.08
CA VAL A 56 23.61 4.44 5.51
C VAL A 56 22.91 3.36 6.32
N PHE A 57 21.73 2.93 5.89
CA PHE A 57 20.99 1.85 6.54
C PHE A 57 21.81 0.56 6.60
N ASN A 58 22.39 0.13 5.47
CA ASN A 58 23.19 -1.09 5.42
C ASN A 58 24.44 -0.98 6.32
N ALA A 59 25.13 0.16 6.30
CA ALA A 59 26.27 0.39 7.17
C ALA A 59 25.88 0.27 8.66
N MET A 60 24.82 0.96 9.08
CA MET A 60 24.34 0.86 10.46
C MET A 60 23.90 -0.57 10.83
N GLN A 61 23.33 -1.32 9.90
CA GLN A 61 22.96 -2.72 10.12
C GLN A 61 24.21 -3.60 10.28
N THR A 62 25.22 -3.45 9.43
CA THR A 62 26.50 -4.20 9.53
C THR A 62 27.24 -3.92 10.83
N HIS A 63 27.18 -2.68 11.33
CA HIS A 63 27.74 -2.31 12.63
C HIS A 63 26.88 -2.72 13.83
N GLY A 64 25.70 -3.33 13.61
CA GLY A 64 24.77 -3.72 14.68
C GLY A 64 24.08 -2.53 15.37
N TRP A 65 24.16 -1.33 14.78
CA TRP A 65 23.56 -0.12 15.31
C TRP A 65 22.09 0.03 14.96
N TYR A 66 21.63 -0.68 13.92
CA TYR A 66 20.24 -0.69 13.49
C TYR A 66 19.73 -2.14 13.36
N ASN A 67 19.09 -2.64 14.41
CA ASN A 67 18.51 -3.98 14.43
C ASN A 67 17.04 -3.94 14.02
N LEU A 68 16.75 -4.50 12.85
CA LEU A 68 15.37 -4.81 12.47
C LEU A 68 14.89 -6.03 13.26
N GLN A 69 13.79 -5.88 13.99
CA GLN A 69 13.05 -7.04 14.48
C GLN A 69 12.29 -7.63 13.31
N MET A 70 12.55 -8.89 12.98
CA MET A 70 11.68 -9.62 12.05
C MET A 70 10.29 -9.69 12.68
N ALA A 71 9.25 -9.44 11.89
CA ALA A 71 7.89 -9.65 12.35
C ALA A 71 7.70 -11.13 12.71
N ASN A 72 7.00 -11.38 13.82
CA ASN A 72 6.70 -12.73 14.25
C ASN A 72 5.80 -13.41 13.21
N THR A 73 6.13 -14.64 12.81
CA THR A 73 5.37 -15.41 11.82
C THR A 73 3.89 -15.56 12.22
N GLN A 74 3.61 -15.67 13.52
CA GLN A 74 2.26 -15.74 14.05
C GLN A 74 1.48 -14.45 13.77
N ASP A 75 2.09 -13.28 13.99
CA ASP A 75 1.47 -11.97 13.75
C ASP A 75 1.22 -11.77 12.24
N ILE A 76 2.19 -12.18 11.40
CA ILE A 76 2.04 -12.17 9.94
C ILE A 76 0.83 -13.02 9.52
N ASN A 77 0.74 -14.25 10.03
CA ASN A 77 -0.38 -15.16 9.73
C ASN A 77 -1.73 -14.62 10.20
N GLN A 78 -1.75 -13.96 11.36
CA GLN A 78 -2.95 -13.34 11.91
C GLN A 78 -3.44 -12.18 11.03
N VAL A 79 -2.54 -11.29 10.62
CA VAL A 79 -2.87 -10.16 9.72
C VAL A 79 -3.38 -10.69 8.37
N HIS A 80 -2.75 -11.72 7.80
CA HIS A 80 -3.25 -12.37 6.59
C HIS A 80 -4.67 -12.93 6.74
N GLN A 81 -4.98 -13.53 7.90
CA GLN A 81 -6.33 -14.04 8.16
C GLN A 81 -7.35 -12.90 8.27
N GLN A 82 -7.01 -11.81 8.97
CA GLN A 82 -7.87 -10.64 9.12
C GLN A 82 -8.16 -9.98 7.75
N LEU A 83 -7.13 -9.78 6.93
CA LEU A 83 -7.29 -9.21 5.58
C LEU A 83 -8.19 -10.07 4.67
N ARG A 84 -8.07 -11.41 4.75
CA ARG A 84 -8.97 -12.33 4.03
C ARG A 84 -10.42 -12.17 4.49
N GLN A 85 -10.65 -12.09 5.80
CA GLN A 85 -11.99 -11.93 6.35
C GLN A 85 -12.62 -10.59 5.97
N GLU A 86 -11.86 -9.49 6.02
CA GLU A 86 -12.32 -8.16 5.58
C GLU A 86 -12.67 -8.14 4.09
N SER A 87 -11.82 -8.76 3.26
CA SER A 87 -12.07 -8.88 1.82
C SER A 87 -13.39 -9.63 1.53
N THR A 88 -13.66 -10.72 2.24
CA THR A 88 -14.93 -11.46 2.12
C THR A 88 -16.13 -10.64 2.58
N LYS A 89 -16.00 -9.87 3.67
CA LYS A 89 -17.08 -8.99 4.17
C LYS A 89 -17.43 -7.93 3.13
N LEU A 90 -16.43 -7.28 2.53
CA LEU A 90 -16.62 -6.27 1.49
C LEU A 90 -17.31 -6.85 0.24
N GLN A 91 -16.95 -8.06 -0.19
CA GLN A 91 -17.60 -8.73 -1.33
C GLN A 91 -19.06 -9.12 -1.04
N THR A 92 -19.33 -9.60 0.17
CA THR A 92 -20.69 -10.01 0.57
C THR A 92 -21.62 -8.80 0.71
N GLN A 93 -21.08 -7.66 1.15
CA GLN A 93 -21.84 -6.41 1.28
C GLN A 93 -22.09 -5.72 -0.07
N ALA A 94 -21.19 -5.90 -1.06
CA ALA A 94 -21.38 -5.42 -2.42
C ALA A 94 -22.25 -6.37 -3.29
N GLY A 95 -22.53 -7.59 -2.83
CA GLY A 95 -23.31 -8.62 -3.55
C GLY A 95 -24.82 -8.65 -3.28
N MET A 96 -25.36 -7.78 -2.42
CA MET A 96 -26.81 -7.68 -2.15
C MET A 96 -27.46 -6.57 -2.99
N GLY A 97 -27.45 -6.75 -4.31
CA GLY A 97 -28.43 -6.09 -5.19
C GLY A 97 -29.77 -6.85 -5.13
N PRO A 98 -30.92 -6.17 -5.20
CA PRO A 98 -32.22 -6.83 -5.06
C PRO A 98 -32.44 -7.87 -6.18
N SER A 99 -32.78 -9.08 -5.77
CA SER A 99 -33.23 -10.16 -6.67
C SER A 99 -34.47 -9.68 -7.44
N PRO A 100 -34.51 -9.78 -8.80
CA PRO A 100 -35.70 -9.44 -9.57
C PRO A 100 -36.88 -10.32 -9.11
N GLY A 101 -37.92 -9.65 -8.60
CA GLY A 101 -39.05 -10.27 -7.94
C GLY A 101 -39.74 -11.35 -8.79
N VAL A 102 -39.81 -12.56 -8.23
CA VAL A 102 -40.82 -13.54 -8.61
C VAL A 102 -42.10 -13.17 -7.85
N TYR A 103 -43.02 -12.47 -8.51
CA TYR A 103 -44.36 -12.22 -7.97
C TYR A 103 -45.23 -13.48 -8.18
N PRO A 104 -45.82 -14.06 -7.11
CA PRO A 104 -46.72 -15.19 -7.25
C PRO A 104 -48.12 -14.69 -7.64
N GLY A 105 -48.45 -14.77 -8.93
CA GLY A 105 -49.80 -14.55 -9.44
C GLY A 105 -50.55 -15.87 -9.61
N GLN A 106 -51.47 -16.16 -8.69
CA GLN A 106 -52.46 -17.24 -8.82
C GLN A 106 -53.47 -16.96 -9.94
N GLY A 107 -53.66 -17.96 -10.80
CA GLY A 107 -54.97 -18.32 -11.37
C GLY A 107 -55.50 -17.52 -12.58
N ILE A 108 -55.65 -18.22 -13.72
CA ILE A 108 -56.91 -18.54 -14.42
C ILE A 108 -56.55 -18.94 -15.87
N SER A 109 -56.70 -20.22 -16.20
CA SER A 109 -56.91 -20.70 -17.58
C SER A 109 -58.31 -20.27 -18.03
N PRO A 110 -58.58 -19.96 -19.32
CA PRO A 110 -58.81 -21.05 -20.29
C PRO A 110 -58.48 -20.75 -21.77
N GLY A 111 -57.91 -21.76 -22.43
CA GLY A 111 -58.03 -22.16 -23.85
C GLY A 111 -58.33 -21.13 -24.94
N GLN A 112 -57.48 -21.11 -25.98
CA GLN A 112 -57.88 -21.53 -27.32
C GLN A 112 -56.68 -21.75 -28.25
N MET A 113 -56.89 -22.70 -29.15
CA MET A 113 -55.96 -23.30 -30.12
C MET A 113 -55.68 -22.38 -31.32
N GLY A 114 -54.52 -22.54 -31.95
CA GLY A 114 -54.28 -22.08 -33.33
C GLY A 114 -52.83 -22.27 -33.79
N PRO A 115 -52.56 -23.12 -34.80
CA PRO A 115 -51.22 -23.34 -35.34
C PRO A 115 -50.96 -22.50 -36.61
N GLY A 116 -49.71 -22.09 -36.80
CA GLY A 116 -49.14 -21.87 -38.13
C GLY A 116 -48.61 -20.47 -38.43
N GLY A 117 -47.46 -20.43 -39.11
CA GLY A 117 -47.17 -19.40 -40.11
C GLY A 117 -45.85 -18.66 -39.96
N PHE A 118 -44.87 -19.14 -40.74
CA PHE A 118 -43.62 -18.51 -41.22
C PHE A 118 -42.46 -18.33 -40.25
#